data_AF-C6G4C2-F1
#
_entry.id   AF-C6G4C2-F1
#
_cell.length_a   1.000
_cell.length_b   1.000
_cell.length_c   1.000
_cell.angle_alpha   90.00
_cell.angle_beta   90.00
_cell.angle_gamma   90.00
#
_symmetry.space_group_name_H-M   'P 1'
#
loop_
_entity.id
_entity.type
_entity.pdbx_description
1 polymer ?
#
loop_
_entity_poly.entity_id
_entity_poly.type
_entity_poly.pdbx_seq_one_letter_code
_entity_poly.pdbx_strand_id
1 'polypeptide(L)' 'MEHSHPELAGRRTFAIISHPDAGKTTITEKLLLFGNAIQVAGTVKGRKSD' A
#
# COMPACT_ATOMS: atom_id res chain seq x y z
N MET A 1 2.66 -33.78 -11.76
CA MET A 1 2.48 -33.34 -10.36
C MET A 1 2.41 -31.83 -10.40
N GLU A 2 1.24 -31.25 -10.16
CA GLU A 2 1.06 -29.79 -10.14
C GLU A 2 1.54 -29.29 -8.78
N HIS A 3 2.63 -28.53 -8.75
CA HIS A 3 3.07 -27.86 -7.53
C HIS A 3 2.18 -26.65 -7.31
N SER A 4 1.06 -26.84 -6.60
CA SER A 4 0.29 -25.73 -6.06
C SER A 4 1.17 -24.98 -5.06
N HIS A 5 1.49 -23.73 -5.34
CA HIS A 5 2.21 -22.82 -4.44
C HIS A 5 1.16 -21.95 -3.73
N PRO A 6 0.56 -22.42 -2.62
CA PRO A 6 -0.52 -21.72 -1.93
C PRO A 6 -0.14 -20.29 -1.53
N GLU A 7 1.14 -20.01 -1.32
CA GLU A 7 1.67 -18.69 -1.00
C GLU A 7 1.56 -17.68 -2.14
N LEU A 8 1.42 -18.13 -3.39
CA LEU A 8 1.22 -17.25 -4.55
C LEU A 8 -0.23 -16.75 -4.61
N ALA A 9 -1.20 -17.60 -4.25
CA ALA A 9 -2.62 -17.29 -4.35
C ALA A 9 -3.06 -16.13 -3.43
N GLY A 10 -2.33 -15.88 -2.35
CA GLY A 10 -2.61 -14.79 -1.40
C GLY A 10 -2.02 -13.42 -1.77
N ARG A 11 -1.14 -13.33 -2.76
CA ARG A 11 -0.41 -12.08 -3.08
C ARG A 11 -1.27 -11.12 -3.90
N ARG A 12 -1.28 -9.84 -3.51
CA ARG A 12 -1.88 -8.76 -4.30
C ARG A 12 -0.87 -7.62 -4.50
N THR A 13 -0.29 -7.54 -5.69
CA THR A 13 0.61 -6.45 -6.09
C THR A 13 -0.16 -5.43 -6.91
N PHE A 14 -0.18 -4.16 -6.48
CA PHE A 14 -0.90 -3.10 -7.16
C PHE A 14 -0.21 -1.74 -6.96
N ALA A 15 -0.64 -0.74 -7.73
CA ALA A 15 -0.20 0.65 -7.61
C ALA A 15 -1.43 1.57 -7.56
N ILE A 16 -1.26 2.75 -6.93
CA ILE A 16 -2.26 3.81 -6.95
C ILE A 16 -1.77 4.90 -7.91
N ILE A 17 -2.58 5.27 -8.89
CA ILE A 17 -2.29 6.34 -9.85
C ILE A 17 -3.39 7.40 -9.75
N SER A 18 -3.00 8.68 -9.72
CA SER A 18 -3.94 9.79 -9.62
C SER A 18 -3.30 11.09 -10.09
N HIS A 19 -4.14 12.08 -10.38
CA HIS A 19 -3.71 13.47 -10.56
C HIS A 19 -3.05 14.02 -9.25
N PRO A 20 -2.19 15.05 -9.32
CA PRO A 20 -1.74 15.80 -8.16
C PRO A 20 -2.90 16.17 -7.22
N ASP A 21 -2.63 16.15 -5.92
CA ASP A 21 -3.57 16.51 -4.84
C ASP A 21 -4.85 15.67 -4.70
N ALA A 22 -5.05 14.62 -5.51
CA ALA A 22 -6.19 13.71 -5.43
C ALA A 22 -6.22 12.81 -4.16
N GLY A 23 -5.28 13.00 -3.22
CA GLY A 23 -5.27 12.28 -1.95
C GLY A 23 -4.65 10.89 -1.99
N LYS A 24 -3.84 10.55 -3.01
CA LYS A 24 -3.11 9.26 -3.10
C LYS A 24 -2.32 8.91 -1.83
N THR A 25 -1.67 9.90 -1.22
CA THR A 25 -0.91 9.73 0.02
C THR A 25 -1.84 9.36 1.19
N THR A 26 -2.99 10.05 1.30
CA THR A 26 -3.99 9.81 2.35
C THR A 26 -4.60 8.40 2.27
N ILE A 27 -4.92 7.91 1.08
CA ILE A 27 -5.44 6.54 0.94
C ILE A 27 -4.35 5.50 1.22
N THR A 28 -3.10 5.77 0.84
CA THR A 28 -1.94 4.90 1.15
C THR A 28 -1.76 4.75 2.67
N GLU A 29 -1.85 5.84 3.42
CA GLU A 29 -1.76 5.81 4.90
C GLU A 29 -2.85 4.94 5.53
N LYS A 30 -4.10 5.08 5.08
CA LYS A 30 -5.22 4.28 5.59
C LYS A 30 -5.03 2.79 5.29
N LEU A 31 -4.60 2.44 4.08
CA LEU A 31 -4.32 1.06 3.70
C LEU A 31 -3.22 0.44 4.58
N LEU A 32 -2.14 1.18 4.84
CA LEU A 32 -1.06 0.72 5.71
C LEU A 32 -1.51 0.56 7.16
N LEU A 33 -2.35 1.48 7.67
CA LEU A 33 -2.93 1.36 9.00
C LEU A 33 -3.81 0.10 9.12
N PHE A 34 -4.69 -0.16 8.15
CA PHE A 34 -5.51 -1.38 8.12
C PHE A 34 -4.68 -2.66 7.98
N GLY A 35 -3.53 -2.57 7.32
CA GLY A 35 -2.54 -3.66 7.23
C GLY A 35 -1.64 -3.81 8.45
N ASN A 36 -1.92 -3.13 9.57
CA ASN A 36 -1.09 -3.08 10.78
C ASN A 36 0.36 -2.60 10.55
N ALA A 37 0.62 -1.87 9.46
CA ALA A 37 1.92 -1.32 9.09
C ALA A 37 2.09 0.13 9.58
N ILE A 38 1.91 0.36 10.89
CA ILE A 38 1.80 1.70 11.51
C ILE A 38 3.03 2.58 11.26
N GLN A 39 4.25 2.04 11.41
CA GLN A 39 5.49 2.80 11.21
C GLN A 39 5.61 3.29 9.76
N VAL A 40 5.28 2.43 8.79
CA VAL A 40 5.31 2.77 7.36
C VAL A 40 4.24 3.81 7.04
N ALA A 41 3.04 3.67 7.61
CA ALA A 41 1.96 4.66 7.46
C ALA A 41 2.39 6.05 7.97
N GLY A 42 3.06 6.11 9.13
CA GLY A 42 3.58 7.36 9.70
C GLY A 42 4.63 8.04 8.82
N THR A 43 5.53 7.28 8.21
CA THR A 43 6.56 7.82 7.29
C THR A 43 5.96 8.36 5.99
N VAL A 44 4.88 7.77 5.47
CA VAL A 44 4.21 8.26 4.25
C VAL A 44 3.64 9.67 4.45
N LYS A 45 3.09 9.98 5.63
CA LYS A 45 2.59 11.32 5.98
C LYS A 45 3.69 12.38 6.01
N GLY A 46 4.89 12.00 6.44
CA GLY A 46 6.05 12.89 6.53
C GLY A 46 6.64 13.29 5.18
N ARG A 47 6.28 12.60 4.08
CA ARG A 47 6.78 12.85 2.72
C ARG A 47 5.84 13.72 1.87
N LYS A 48 5.04 14.60 2.48
CA LYS A 48 4.30 15.61 1.69
C LYS A 48 5.31 16.41 0.87
N SER A 49 5.05 16.47 -0.43
CA SER A 49 5.84 17.03 -1.53
C SER A 49 6.80 18.16 -1.09
N ASP A 50 8.12 17.98 -1.11
CA ASP A 50 8.94 18.21 -2.31
C ASP A 50 8.39 17.71 -3.65
#